data_AF-A0A3S4XRV5-F1
#
_entry.id   AF-A0A3S4XRV5-F1
#
_cell.length_a   1.000
_cell.length_b   1.000
_cell.length_c   1.000
_cell.angle_alpha   90.00
_cell.angle_beta   90.00
_cell.angle_gamma   90.00
#
_symmetry.space_group_name_H-M   'P 1'
#
loop_
_entity.id
_entity.type
_entity.pdbx_description
1 polymer ?
#
loop_
_entity_poly.entity_id
_entity_poly.type
_entity_poly.pdbx_seq_one_letter_code
_entity_poly.pdbx_strand_id
1 'polypeptide(L)' 'MDNSFVQLTKAILDELSLQLFLDEQADFTNAERHKALMEQAESPLDYDFSDGWTETFAEVTDE' A
#
# COMPACT_ATOMS: atom_id res chain seq x y z
N MET A 1 -18.31 10.83 5.00
CA MET A 1 -17.85 11.87 4.05
C MET A 1 -19.04 12.72 3.60
N ASP A 2 -18.88 14.02 3.43
CA ASP A 2 -19.98 14.96 3.08
C ASP A 2 -20.30 15.04 1.58
N ASN A 3 -19.67 14.19 0.75
CA ASN A 3 -19.81 14.11 -0.70
C ASN A 3 -19.59 15.45 -1.44
N SER A 4 -18.84 16.37 -0.83
CA SER A 4 -18.45 17.62 -1.47
C SER A 4 -17.43 17.39 -2.59
N PHE A 5 -17.48 18.22 -3.63
CA PHE A 5 -16.51 18.17 -4.71
C PHE A 5 -15.17 18.76 -4.26
N VAL A 6 -14.10 17.99 -4.41
CA VAL A 6 -12.73 18.49 -4.21
C VAL A 6 -12.28 19.21 -5.49
N GLN A 7 -11.84 20.47 -5.35
CA GLN A 7 -11.21 21.17 -6.46
C GLN A 7 -9.79 20.61 -6.68
N LEU A 8 -9.61 19.81 -7.72
CA LEU A 8 -8.32 19.24 -8.07
C LEU A 8 -7.37 20.33 -8.57
N THR A 9 -6.50 20.81 -7.68
CA THR A 9 -5.42 21.76 -8.02
C THR A 9 -4.15 21.01 -8.38
N LYS A 10 -3.20 21.68 -9.07
CA LYS A 10 -1.89 21.09 -9.33
C LYS A 10 -1.18 20.65 -8.05
N ALA A 11 -1.25 21.45 -6.98
CA ALA A 11 -0.60 21.12 -5.71
C ALA A 11 -1.15 19.83 -5.09
N ILE A 12 -2.49 19.66 -5.09
CA ILE A 12 -3.14 18.42 -4.62
C ILE A 12 -2.75 17.24 -5.52
N LEU A 13 -2.71 17.45 -6.84
CA LEU A 13 -2.31 16.40 -7.77
C LEU A 13 -0.84 15.98 -7.57
N ASP A 14 0.06 16.93 -7.34
CA ASP A 14 1.47 16.66 -7.06
C ASP A 14 1.62 15.85 -5.75
N GLU A 15 0.88 16.24 -4.70
CA GLU A 15 0.89 15.55 -3.41
C GLU A 15 0.37 14.11 -3.52
N LEU A 16 -0.79 13.92 -4.15
CA LEU A 16 -1.38 12.58 -4.35
C LEU A 16 -0.47 11.70 -5.21
N SER A 17 0.10 12.25 -6.29
CA SER A 17 1.00 11.50 -7.17
C SER A 17 2.29 11.10 -6.48
N LEU A 18 2.85 12.00 -5.65
CA LEU A 18 4.05 11.69 -4.88
C LEU A 18 3.77 10.62 -3.83
N GLN A 19 2.65 10.70 -3.12
CA GLN A 19 2.27 9.69 -2.14
C GLN A 19 2.09 8.32 -2.78
N LEU A 20 1.35 8.24 -3.90
CA LEU A 20 1.18 7.00 -4.66
C LEU A 20 2.51 6.38 -5.09
N PHE A 21 3.45 7.21 -5.55
CA PHE A 21 4.78 6.73 -5.94
C PHE A 21 5.64 6.26 -4.75
N LEU A 22 5.49 6.89 -3.58
CA LEU A 22 6.18 6.44 -2.36
C LEU A 22 5.61 5.11 -1.87
N ASP A 23 4.28 4.97 -1.88
CA ASP A 23 3.60 3.74 -1.47
C ASP A 23 3.98 2.58 -2.39
N GLU A 24 3.98 2.79 -3.72
CA GLU A 24 4.40 1.75 -4.68
C GLU A 24 5.85 1.30 -4.48
N GLN A 25 6.77 2.22 -4.17
CA GLN A 25 8.16 1.85 -3.86
C GLN A 25 8.29 1.09 -2.54
N ALA A 26 7.50 1.44 -1.53
CA ALA A 26 7.47 0.73 -0.26
C ALA A 26 6.96 -0.70 -0.46
N ASP A 27 5.86 -0.87 -1.20
CA ASP A 27 5.29 -2.18 -1.51
C ASP A 27 6.25 -3.01 -2.37
N PHE A 28 6.90 -2.43 -3.38
CA PHE A 28 7.91 -3.14 -4.18
C PHE A 28 9.07 -3.64 -3.31
N THR A 29 9.56 -2.80 -2.40
CA THR A 29 10.64 -3.18 -1.47
C THR A 29 10.18 -4.30 -0.54
N ASN A 30 8.93 -4.22 -0.04
CA ASN A 30 8.36 -5.26 0.81
C ASN A 30 8.18 -6.58 0.06
N ALA A 31 7.76 -6.55 -1.21
CA ALA A 31 7.63 -7.73 -2.06
C ALA A 31 8.96 -8.48 -2.22
N GLU A 32 10.04 -7.75 -2.49
CA GLU A 32 11.38 -8.35 -2.59
C GLU A 32 11.85 -8.94 -1.25
N ARG A 33 11.53 -8.27 -0.12
CA ARG A 33 11.77 -8.81 1.24
C ARG A 33 11.02 -10.13 1.44
N HIS A 34 9.72 -10.18 1.16
CA HIS A 34 8.91 -11.39 1.32
C HIS A 34 9.41 -12.54 0.45
N LYS A 35 9.77 -12.25 -0.81
CA LYS A 35 10.35 -13.25 -1.71
C LYS A 35 11.61 -13.86 -1.11
N ALA A 36 12.55 -13.02 -0.66
CA ALA A 36 13.79 -13.50 -0.06
C ALA A 36 13.58 -14.34 1.20
N LEU A 37 12.60 -13.97 2.04
CA LEU A 37 12.27 -14.72 3.26
C LEU A 37 11.54 -16.04 2.97
N MET A 38 10.59 -16.04 2.03
CA MET A 38 9.88 -17.24 1.59
C MET A 38 10.83 -18.27 0.98
N GLU A 39 11.81 -17.84 0.17
CA GLU A 39 12.83 -18.72 -0.41
C GLU A 39 13.73 -19.39 0.66
N GLN A 40 13.81 -18.80 1.85
CA GLN A 40 14.58 -19.31 3.00
C GLN A 40 13.71 -20.09 4.01
N ALA A 41 12.38 -20.06 3.86
CA ALA A 41 11.47 -20.67 4.81
C ALA A 41 11.52 -22.21 4.74
N GLU A 42 11.36 -22.88 5.88
CA GLU A 42 11.29 -24.34 5.94
C GLU A 42 10.05 -24.90 5.22
N SER A 43 8.96 -24.13 5.17
CA SER A 43 7.74 -24.45 4.44
C SER A 43 7.28 -23.23 3.63
N PRO A 44 7.86 -23.01 2.43
CA PRO A 44 7.57 -21.83 1.62
C PRO A 44 6.10 -21.66 1.22
N LEU A 45 5.37 -22.78 1.12
CA LEU A 45 3.93 -22.78 0.81
C LEU A 45 3.05 -22.21 1.93
N ASP A 46 3.56 -22.18 3.17
CA ASP A 46 2.86 -21.71 4.36
C ASP A 46 3.36 -20.34 4.84
N TYR A 47 4.26 -19.70 4.06
CA TYR A 47 4.82 -18.41 4.41
C TYR A 47 3.74 -17.30 4.37
N ASP A 48 3.68 -16.49 5.41
CA ASP A 48 2.71 -15.40 5.52
C ASP A 48 3.21 -14.13 4.82
N PHE A 49 2.39 -13.64 3.89
CA PHE A 49 2.64 -12.41 3.13
C PHE A 49 1.85 -11.21 3.67
N SER A 50 1.22 -11.30 4.84
CA SER A 50 0.24 -10.28 5.27
C SER A 50 0.84 -8.95 5.77
N ASP A 51 2.13 -8.89 6.12
CA ASP A 51 2.72 -7.74 6.79
C ASP A 51 3.40 -6.72 5.84
N GLY A 52 3.49 -5.47 6.27
CA GLY A 52 4.36 -4.46 5.65
C GLY A 52 3.85 -3.81 4.35
N TRP A 53 2.62 -4.11 3.92
CA TRP A 53 1.98 -3.43 2.80
C TRP A 53 1.42 -2.07 3.19
N THR A 54 1.41 -1.14 2.24
CA THR A 54 0.74 0.14 2.38
C THR A 54 -0.77 -0.05 2.50
N GLU A 55 -1.42 0.83 3.26
CA GLU A 55 -2.88 0.78 3.41
C GLU A 55 -3.54 1.18 2.10
N THR A 56 -4.50 0.37 1.66
CA THR A 56 -5.38 0.71 0.55
C THR A 56 -6.67 1.33 1.08
N PHE A 57 -7.50 1.86 0.19
CA PHE A 57 -8.82 2.36 0.57
C PHE A 57 -9.61 1.29 1.34
N ALA A 58 -9.89 1.56 2.61
CA ALA A 58 -10.82 0.80 3.43
C ALA A 58 -12.12 1.58 3.56
N GLU A 59 -13.24 0.92 3.29
CA GLU A 59 -14.55 1.51 3.57
C GLU A 59 -14.70 1.69 5.08
N VAL A 60 -14.87 2.94 5.53
CA VAL A 60 -15.23 3.22 6.91
C VAL A 60 -16.69 2.83 7.07
N THR A 61 -16.94 1.69 7.69
CA THR A 61 -18.27 1.28 8.12
C THR A 61 -18.50 1.85 9.52
N ASP A 62 -19.50 2.70 9.68
CA ASP A 62 -19.93 3.19 10.99
C ASP A 62 -20.70 2.05 11.70
N GLU A 63 -19.99 1.19 12.44
CA GLU A 63 -20.58 0.33 13.49
C GLU A 63 -20.50 0.99 14.87
#